data_AF-A0AA43JB20-F1
#
_entry.id   AF-A0AA43JB20-F1
#
_cell.length_a   1.000
_cell.length_b   1.000
_cell.length_c   1.000
_cell.angle_alpha   90.00
_cell.angle_beta   90.00
_cell.angle_gamma   90.00
#
_symmetry.space_group_name_H-M   'P 1'
#
loop_
_entity.id
_entity.type
_entity.pdbx_description
1 polymer ?
#
loop_
_entity_poly.entity_id
_entity_poly.type
_entity_poly.pdbx_seq_one_letter_code
_entity_poly.pdbx_strand_id
1 'polypeptide(L)'
;MNGQEDILRLTQTAAEAAALGQWDAVAQCYGERGTLLASMQTPVQEAGNLLKLDEQVCDHVRTVQVVLATLLGEATATRQRLQGLHQRLGGQPSSVVTVSIKA
;
A
#
# COMPACT_ATOMS: atom_id res chain seq x y z
N MET A 1 25.38 18.67 -0.48
CA MET A 1 24.11 18.09 0.00
C MET A 1 24.39 17.34 1.28
N ASN A 2 23.59 17.58 2.33
CA ASN A 2 23.72 16.85 3.58
C ASN A 2 22.85 15.59 3.49
N GLY A 3 23.42 14.49 2.99
CA GLY A 3 22.68 13.24 2.76
C GLY A 3 22.00 12.68 4.02
N GLN A 4 22.48 13.06 5.22
CA GLN A 4 21.88 12.70 6.49
C GLN A 4 20.51 13.36 6.70
N GLU A 5 20.43 14.68 6.44
CA GLU A 5 19.19 15.46 6.55
C GLU A 5 18.18 15.00 5.49
N ASP A 6 18.66 14.70 4.28
CA ASP A 6 17.79 14.22 3.20
C ASP A 6 17.17 12.85 3.54
N ILE A 7 17.92 11.93 4.13
CA ILE A 7 17.41 10.63 4.58
C ILE A 7 16.36 10.79 5.69
N LEU A 8 16.62 11.67 6.65
CA LEU A 8 15.66 11.95 7.72
C LEU A 8 14.36 12.52 7.14
N ARG A 9 14.47 13.52 6.27
CA ARG A 9 13.31 14.13 5.60
C ARG A 9 12.52 13.09 4.81
N LEU A 10 13.17 12.27 3.98
CA LEU A 10 12.49 11.23 3.20
C LEU A 10 11.78 10.21 4.09
N THR A 11 12.37 9.86 5.23
CA THR A 11 11.76 8.91 6.18
C THR A 11 10.57 9.52 6.90
N GLN A 12 10.64 10.80 7.28
CA GLN A 12 9.53 11.55 7.86
C GLN A 12 8.37 11.67 6.85
N THR A 13 8.67 12.06 5.61
CA THR A 13 7.67 12.17 4.54
C THR A 13 7.03 10.83 4.21
N ALA A 14 7.79 9.73 4.23
CA ALA A 14 7.24 8.39 4.07
C ALA A 14 6.25 8.04 5.19
N ALA A 15 6.57 8.37 6.45
CA ALA A 15 5.68 8.13 7.58
C ALA A 15 4.36 8.93 7.46
N GLU A 16 4.45 10.20 7.08
CA GLU A 16 3.28 11.06 6.84
C GLU A 16 2.42 10.55 5.66
N ALA A 17 3.05 10.17 4.55
CA ALA A 17 2.37 9.60 3.40
C ALA A 17 1.68 8.27 3.75
N ALA A 18 2.31 7.42 4.55
CA ALA A 18 1.72 6.17 5.02
C ALA A 18 0.48 6.40 5.89
N ALA A 19 0.50 7.41 6.77
CA ALA A 19 -0.66 7.79 7.57
C ALA A 19 -1.86 8.25 6.72
N LEU A 20 -1.59 8.80 5.52
CA LEU A 20 -2.60 9.23 4.56
C LEU A 20 -2.96 8.14 3.52
N GLY A 21 -2.34 6.97 3.58
CA GLY A 21 -2.54 5.88 2.61
C GLY A 21 -1.96 6.18 1.21
N GLN A 22 -1.02 7.12 1.09
CA GLN A 22 -0.40 7.54 -0.15
C GLN A 22 0.77 6.61 -0.52
N TRP A 23 0.48 5.35 -0.86
CA TRP A 23 1.50 4.31 -1.01
C TRP A 23 2.53 4.55 -2.13
N ASP A 24 2.13 5.23 -3.21
CA ASP A 24 3.06 5.61 -4.28
C ASP A 24 4.12 6.61 -3.77
N ALA A 25 3.71 7.58 -2.95
CA ALA A 25 4.63 8.54 -2.33
C ALA A 25 5.56 7.85 -1.31
N VAL A 26 5.04 6.87 -0.55
CA VAL A 26 5.87 6.02 0.32
C VAL A 26 6.94 5.29 -0.50
N ALA A 27 6.55 4.63 -1.59
CA ALA A 27 7.46 3.90 -2.47
C ALA A 27 8.54 4.83 -3.08
N GLN A 28 8.15 6.01 -3.54
CA GLN A 28 9.08 7.02 -4.04
C GLN A 28 10.10 7.42 -2.97
N CYS A 29 9.64 7.74 -1.76
CA CYS A 29 10.52 8.13 -0.66
C CYS A 29 11.56 7.04 -0.34
N TYR A 30 11.15 5.77 -0.28
CA TYR A 30 12.08 4.66 -0.05
C TYR A 30 13.03 4.43 -1.22
N GLY A 31 12.60 4.64 -2.47
CA GLY A 31 13.47 4.56 -3.64
C GLY A 31 14.58 5.62 -3.62
N GLU A 32 14.22 6.87 -3.34
CA GLU A 32 15.17 7.98 -3.20
C GLU A 32 16.11 7.75 -2.01
N ARG A 33 15.57 7.31 -0.87
CA ARG A 33 16.36 7.04 0.35
C ARG A 33 17.35 5.90 0.13
N GLY A 34 16.94 4.84 -0.56
CA GLY A 34 17.82 3.72 -0.92
C GLY A 34 18.99 4.17 -1.80
N THR A 35 18.73 5.07 -2.75
CA THR A 35 19.77 5.65 -3.62
C THR A 35 20.76 6.49 -2.81
N LEU A 36 20.27 7.32 -1.87
CA LEU A 36 21.13 8.11 -0.99
C LEU A 36 21.99 7.21 -0.09
N LEU A 37 21.37 6.24 0.59
CA LEU A 37 22.07 5.30 1.46
C LEU A 37 23.17 4.54 0.72
N ALA A 38 22.91 4.09 -0.52
CA ALA A 38 23.89 3.40 -1.35
C ALA A 38 25.10 4.28 -1.72
N SER A 39 24.94 5.60 -1.74
CA SER A 39 26.01 6.55 -2.07
C SER A 39 26.80 7.04 -0.85
N MET A 40 26.36 6.74 0.37
CA MET A 40 27.00 7.21 1.59
C MET A 40 28.26 6.42 1.94
N GLN A 41 29.32 7.14 2.29
CA GLN A 41 30.57 6.55 2.79
C GLN A 41 30.60 6.44 4.33
N THR A 42 29.70 7.15 5.01
CA THR A 42 29.59 7.17 6.47
C THR A 42 28.24 6.63 6.92
N PRO A 43 28.18 5.86 8.01
CA PRO A 43 26.91 5.42 8.60
C PRO A 43 26.04 6.60 9.02
N VAL A 44 24.72 6.42 8.96
CA VAL A 44 23.76 7.41 9.44
C VAL A 44 23.83 7.52 10.97
N GLN A 45 24.10 8.72 11.49
CA GLN A 45 24.29 8.95 12.94
C GLN A 45 23.01 8.71 13.75
N GLU A 46 21.83 8.94 13.18
CA GLU A 46 20.53 8.79 13.85
C GLU A 46 19.73 7.55 13.37
N ALA A 47 20.42 6.46 13.04
CA ALA A 47 19.78 5.25 12.53
C ALA A 47 18.62 4.75 13.42
N GLY A 48 18.72 4.88 14.75
CA GLY A 48 17.66 4.49 15.67
C GLY A 48 16.35 5.29 15.53
N ASN A 49 16.44 6.59 15.22
CA ASN A 49 15.24 7.42 14.98
C ASN A 49 14.58 7.04 13.65
N LEU A 50 15.39 6.78 12.62
CA LEU A 50 14.90 6.34 11.32
C LEU A 50 14.19 4.99 11.40
N LEU A 51 14.75 4.05 12.16
CA LEU A 51 14.13 2.74 12.36
C LEU A 51 12.77 2.84 13.06
N LYS A 52 12.61 3.75 14.01
CA LYS A 52 11.30 3.99 14.66
C LYS A 52 10.26 4.53 13.67
N LEU A 53 10.66 5.44 12.79
CA LEU A 53 9.77 5.95 11.74
C LEU A 53 9.43 4.86 10.72
N ASP A 54 10.40 4.01 10.36
CA ASP A 54 10.15 2.85 9.49
C ASP A 54 9.21 1.82 10.12
N GLU A 55 9.29 1.61 11.44
CA GLU A 55 8.32 0.78 12.17
C GLU A 55 6.91 1.35 12.09
N GLN A 56 6.75 2.68 12.20
CA GLN A 56 5.43 3.32 12.02
C GLN A 56 4.86 3.05 10.63
N VAL A 57 5.68 3.16 9.57
CA VAL A 57 5.24 2.82 8.20
C VAL A 57 4.81 1.35 8.12
N CYS A 58 5.61 0.44 8.69
CA CYS A 58 5.29 -0.99 8.72
C CYS A 58 3.95 -1.27 9.42
N ASP A 59 3.66 -0.58 10.53
CA ASP A 59 2.40 -0.75 11.26
C ASP A 59 1.19 -0.25 10.47
N HIS A 60 1.32 0.83 9.72
CA HIS A 60 0.29 1.29 8.80
C HIS A 60 0.04 0.26 7.68
N VAL A 61 1.10 -0.29 7.09
CA VAL A 61 0.99 -1.34 6.06
C VAL A 61 0.26 -2.57 6.62
N ARG A 62 0.62 -3.05 7.81
CA ARG A 62 -0.05 -4.19 8.45
C ARG A 62 -1.54 -3.91 8.69
N THR A 63 -1.85 -2.72 9.18
CA THR A 63 -3.24 -2.30 9.42
C THR A 63 -4.05 -2.33 8.12
N VAL A 64 -3.51 -1.77 7.05
CA VAL A 64 -4.18 -1.73 5.74
C VAL A 64 -4.33 -3.13 5.15
N GLN A 65 -3.35 -4.02 5.31
CA GLN A 65 -3.47 -5.42 4.89
C GLN A 65 -4.63 -6.14 5.59
N VAL A 66 -4.82 -5.93 6.89
CA VAL A 66 -5.94 -6.50 7.65
C VAL A 66 -7.28 -5.98 7.13
N VAL A 67 -7.37 -4.67 6.87
CA VAL A 67 -8.58 -4.05 6.30
C VAL A 67 -8.88 -4.61 4.91
N LEU A 68 -7.88 -4.70 4.02
CA LEU A 68 -8.05 -5.25 2.67
C LEU A 68 -8.48 -6.72 2.71
N ALA A 69 -7.87 -7.53 3.57
CA ALA A 69 -8.26 -8.93 3.73
C ALA A 69 -9.74 -9.07 4.17
N THR A 70 -10.18 -8.20 5.08
CA THR A 70 -11.57 -8.15 5.55
C THR A 70 -12.52 -7.79 4.41
N LEU A 71 -12.24 -6.71 3.69
CA LEU A 71 -13.06 -6.25 2.55
C LEU A 71 -13.15 -7.29 1.43
N LEU A 72 -12.04 -7.98 1.12
CA LEU A 72 -12.02 -9.06 0.14
C LEU A 72 -12.86 -10.26 0.59
N GLY A 73 -12.83 -10.58 1.88
CA GLY A 73 -13.69 -11.60 2.49
C GLY A 73 -15.16 -11.25 2.35
N GLU A 74 -15.54 -10.02 2.71
CA GLU A 74 -16.92 -9.52 2.60
C GLU A 74 -17.42 -9.50 1.15
N ALA A 75 -16.59 -9.03 0.21
CA ALA A 75 -16.92 -9.02 -1.21
C ALA A 75 -17.14 -10.45 -1.74
N THR A 76 -16.32 -11.41 -1.31
CA THR A 76 -16.45 -12.82 -1.67
C THR A 76 -17.75 -13.41 -1.12
N ALA A 77 -18.06 -13.17 0.15
CA ALA A 77 -19.30 -13.62 0.77
C ALA A 77 -20.54 -13.03 0.09
N THR A 78 -20.49 -11.74 -0.25
CA THR A 78 -21.56 -11.04 -0.98
C THR A 78 -21.78 -11.66 -2.36
N ARG A 79 -20.70 -11.89 -3.12
CA ARG A 79 -20.77 -12.54 -4.43
C ARG A 79 -21.39 -13.95 -4.34
N GLN A 80 -20.99 -14.74 -3.36
CA GLN A 80 -21.55 -16.08 -3.14
C GLN A 80 -23.05 -16.02 -2.80
N ARG A 81 -23.48 -15.08 -1.95
CA ARG A 81 -24.91 -14.88 -1.62
C ARG A 81 -25.71 -14.53 -2.86
N LEU A 82 -25.23 -13.59 -3.69
CA LEU A 82 -25.90 -13.21 -4.93
C LEU A 82 -26.00 -14.38 -5.91
N GLN A 83 -24.93 -15.16 -6.07
CA GLN A 83 -24.94 -16.37 -6.90
C GLN A 83 -25.97 -17.39 -6.40
N GLY A 84 -26.03 -17.63 -5.09
CA GLY A 84 -27.03 -18.51 -4.49
C GLY A 84 -28.47 -18.01 -4.69
N LEU A 85 -28.70 -16.70 -4.60
CA LEU A 85 -30.02 -16.10 -4.87
C LEU A 85 -30.43 -16.26 -6.33
N HIS A 86 -29.53 -15.99 -7.30
CA HIS A 86 -29.80 -16.21 -8.72
C HIS A 86 -30.18 -17.66 -9.02
N GLN A 87 -29.45 -18.62 -8.45
CA GLN A 87 -29.77 -20.05 -8.62
C GLN A 87 -31.16 -20.39 -8.08
N ARG A 88 -31.53 -19.87 -6.89
CA ARG A 88 -32.83 -20.16 -6.27
C ARG A 88 -34.00 -19.50 -6.98
N LEU A 89 -33.79 -18.35 -7.63
CA LEU A 89 -34.82 -17.60 -8.34
C LEU A 89 -34.97 -18.03 -9.80
N GLY A 90 -34.21 -19.04 -10.27
CA GLY A 90 -34.23 -19.49 -11.66
C GLY A 90 -33.71 -18.45 -12.66
N GLY A 91 -33.00 -17.43 -12.18
CA GLY A 91 -32.45 -16.37 -13.03
C GLY A 91 -31.33 -16.95 -13.89
N GLN A 92 -31.49 -16.88 -15.22
CA GLN A 92 -30.38 -17.18 -16.12
C GLN A 92 -29.19 -16.25 -15.81
N PRO A 93 -27.95 -16.75 -15.80
CA PRO A 93 -26.78 -15.90 -15.59
C PRO A 93 -26.77 -14.79 -16.64
N SER A 94 -26.77 -13.53 -16.20
CA SER A 94 -26.60 -12.39 -17.09
C SER A 94 -25.33 -12.57 -17.90
N SER A 95 -25.44 -12.65 -19.22
CA SER A 95 -24.29 -12.85 -20.10
C SER A 95 -23.31 -11.70 -19.90
N VAL A 96 -22.04 -12.02 -19.66
CA VAL A 96 -20.96 -11.02 -19.65
C VAL A 96 -20.94 -10.33 -21.01
N VAL A 97 -21.39 -9.08 -21.07
CA VAL A 97 -21.24 -8.25 -22.26
C VAL A 97 -19.81 -7.76 -22.29
N THR A 98 -18.96 -8.39 -23.10
CA THR A 98 -17.62 -7.89 -23.39
C THR A 98 -17.75 -6.66 -24.28
N VAL A 99 -17.62 -5.47 -23.69
CA VAL A 99 -17.49 -4.22 -24.47
C VAL A 99 -16.07 -4.18 -25.02
N SER A 100 -15.92 -4.47 -26.32
CA SER A 100 -14.65 -4.25 -27.02
C SER A 100 -14.44 -2.75 -27.23
N ILE A 101 -13.46 -2.18 -26.53
CA ILE A 101 -12.95 -0.85 -26.82
C ILE A 101 -11.99 -0.99 -27.99
N LYS A 102 -12.36 -0.41 -29.14
CA LYS A 102 -11.51 -0.37 -30.33
C LYS A 102 -10.43 0.70 -30.10
N ALA A 103 -9.16 0.29 -30.23
CA ALA A 103 -7.99 1.17 -30.16
C ALA A 103 -7.94 2.15 -31.33
#